data_AF-G2P5H2-F1
#
_entry.id   AF-G2P5H2-F1
#
_cell.length_a   1.000
_cell.length_b   1.000
_cell.length_c   1.000
_cell.angle_alpha   90.00
_cell.angle_beta   90.00
_cell.angle_gamma   90.00
#
_symmetry.space_group_name_H-M   'P 1'
#
loop_
_entity.id
_entity.type
_entity.pdbx_description
1 polymer ?
#
loop_
_entity_poly.entity_id
_entity_poly.type
_entity_poly.pdbx_seq_one_letter_code
_entity_poly.pdbx_strand_id
1 'polypeptide(L)'
;MTSPTRDGGSGTTDGVAAAAWVAPSGRPPLAARMMRATWRGLPAKRYEAGREPDLEMPAADGSTLRADHYFPRAEGDFPTLLVRSPYGRGVPWSPMYGMLFAEQGFHVVLQSCRGTGGSGGAFDLWRNEAADGRATVAWLRDQPWFNGALGTIGPSYLGYVQWALALDPPPELRAMVVQVGLHDPHALFHRGGALQLENSLLVGSGMTAQHRGFGPFVRATLRLRRHLKHITRALPLRGSYVRGLGGELPWLDGVMSHPDAGDPFWKGASTGGAADGLHIPTCLISGWQDALVDQTFEQYGRLRRSGCDTSLLIGPWTHTSALQRGWPEVFAESLAWLRAHLCGDPSGLRPARVRVHIGGQGHWRDLDDWPPSPDTAPWYPVEGGRLTRRPPETSASLASFRYDPADPTPSIGGPLLSPTSGSRDNGDLEKRPDVLTFTGEPMDEPMDVLGPVAARLRISTDTGYADVFARLCDVDEQGRSVNVCDGLVRLPTGPGQPVEVTVPMSSTAHRFLPGHRVRLQISGGAHPRYARNTGSGEPALDATTLTPVRITVHGASVLDLPVVRIER
;
A
#
# COMPACT_ATOMS: atom_id res chain seq x y z
N MET A 1 23.48 6.33 -80.53
CA MET A 1 23.02 4.95 -80.76
C MET A 1 23.71 4.09 -79.73
N THR A 2 23.10 3.35 -78.81
CA THR A 2 21.73 2.92 -78.52
C THR A 2 21.81 2.27 -77.12
N SER A 3 20.79 2.47 -76.28
CA SER A 3 20.64 1.83 -74.96
C SER A 3 20.65 0.29 -75.02
N PRO A 4 20.73 -0.37 -73.84
CA PRO A 4 19.59 -1.19 -73.45
C PRO A 4 19.14 -1.01 -71.99
N THR A 5 17.85 -0.73 -71.90
CA THR A 5 16.82 -1.08 -70.92
C THR A 5 17.19 -1.90 -69.67
N ARG A 6 16.87 -1.32 -68.51
CA ARG A 6 16.58 -2.01 -67.24
C ARG A 6 15.17 -2.61 -67.31
N ASP A 7 15.05 -3.92 -67.11
CA ASP A 7 13.78 -4.56 -66.74
C ASP A 7 13.66 -4.60 -65.21
N GLY A 8 12.55 -4.05 -64.73
CA GLY A 8 12.14 -4.09 -63.33
C GLY A 8 11.36 -5.37 -63.04
N GLY A 9 11.88 -6.19 -62.13
CA GLY A 9 11.11 -7.23 -61.46
C GLY A 9 10.53 -6.67 -60.17
N SER A 10 9.26 -6.27 -60.19
CA SER A 10 8.46 -6.00 -59.00
C SER A 10 8.14 -7.33 -58.31
N GLY A 11 8.95 -7.69 -57.31
CA GLY A 11 8.59 -8.72 -56.35
C GLY A 11 7.45 -8.21 -55.49
N THR A 12 6.22 -8.60 -55.82
CA THR A 12 5.07 -8.50 -54.93
C THR A 12 5.34 -9.36 -53.71
N THR A 13 5.73 -8.73 -52.60
CA THR A 13 5.62 -9.34 -51.28
C THR A 13 4.14 -9.50 -50.99
N ASP A 14 3.60 -10.70 -51.25
CA ASP A 14 2.30 -11.13 -50.75
C ASP A 14 2.33 -11.00 -49.23
N GLY A 15 1.79 -9.89 -48.74
CA GLY A 15 1.51 -9.69 -47.33
C GLY A 15 0.48 -10.74 -46.94
N VAL A 16 0.93 -11.75 -46.19
CA VAL A 16 0.03 -12.66 -45.48
C VAL A 16 -0.82 -11.77 -44.56
N ALA A 17 -2.06 -11.51 -44.95
CA ALA A 17 -3.01 -10.81 -44.11
C ALA A 17 -3.10 -11.56 -42.78
N ALA A 18 -2.71 -10.91 -41.69
CA ALA A 18 -2.88 -11.48 -40.35
C ALA A 18 -4.35 -11.90 -40.21
N ALA A 19 -4.59 -13.16 -39.88
CA ALA A 19 -5.95 -13.68 -39.73
C ALA A 19 -6.70 -12.82 -38.71
N ALA A 20 -7.83 -12.24 -39.13
CA ALA A 20 -8.66 -11.43 -38.24
C ALA A 20 -9.08 -12.27 -37.03
N TRP A 21 -8.78 -11.78 -35.82
CA TRP A 21 -9.19 -12.47 -34.60
C TRP A 21 -10.71 -12.54 -34.50
N VAL A 22 -11.25 -13.74 -34.32
CA VAL A 22 -12.68 -13.97 -34.10
C VAL A 22 -12.93 -14.14 -32.60
N ALA A 23 -13.70 -13.22 -32.02
CA ALA A 23 -14.01 -13.22 -30.60
C ALA A 23 -14.73 -14.51 -30.15
N PRO A 24 -14.23 -15.22 -29.11
CA PRO A 24 -14.91 -16.39 -28.57
C PRO A 24 -16.32 -16.10 -28.05
N SER A 25 -17.20 -17.10 -28.07
CA SER A 25 -18.60 -16.95 -27.60
C SER A 25 -18.76 -16.98 -26.07
N GLY A 26 -17.67 -17.22 -25.33
CA GLY A 26 -17.63 -17.38 -23.88
C GLY A 26 -18.13 -16.14 -23.11
N ARG A 27 -18.93 -16.38 -22.08
CA ARG A 27 -19.48 -15.33 -21.20
C ARG A 27 -18.70 -15.29 -19.88
N PRO A 28 -18.60 -14.11 -19.23
CA PRO A 28 -18.07 -14.01 -17.88
C PRO A 28 -18.85 -14.90 -16.89
N PRO A 29 -18.18 -15.39 -15.82
CA PRO A 29 -18.80 -16.28 -14.84
C PRO A 29 -20.04 -15.66 -14.19
N LEU A 30 -21.06 -16.47 -13.87
CA LEU A 30 -22.30 -15.99 -13.24
C LEU A 30 -22.01 -15.21 -11.93
N ALA A 31 -21.10 -15.70 -11.10
CA ALA A 31 -20.71 -15.03 -9.86
C ALA A 31 -20.15 -13.62 -10.09
N ALA A 32 -19.36 -13.42 -11.16
CA ALA A 32 -18.84 -12.11 -11.53
C ALA A 32 -19.96 -11.16 -11.99
N ARG A 33 -20.89 -11.68 -12.80
CA ARG A 33 -22.07 -10.94 -13.27
C ARG A 33 -23.00 -10.52 -12.13
N MET A 34 -23.22 -11.40 -11.15
CA MET A 34 -24.03 -11.09 -9.96
C MET A 34 -23.36 -10.03 -9.09
N MET A 35 -22.05 -10.14 -8.82
CA MET A 35 -21.31 -9.13 -8.06
C MET A 35 -21.30 -7.77 -8.77
N ARG A 36 -21.08 -7.74 -10.09
CA ARG A 36 -21.16 -6.52 -10.90
C ARG A 36 -22.51 -5.80 -10.76
N ALA A 37 -23.62 -6.55 -10.63
CA ALA A 37 -24.96 -6.01 -10.50
C ALA A 37 -25.25 -5.38 -9.13
N THR A 38 -24.42 -5.65 -8.10
CA THR A 38 -24.57 -5.02 -6.78
C THR A 38 -23.89 -3.66 -6.69
N TRP A 39 -22.90 -3.38 -7.55
CA TRP A 39 -22.23 -2.09 -7.57
C TRP A 39 -23.11 -0.97 -8.13
N ARG A 40 -22.99 0.20 -7.51
CA ARG A 40 -23.69 1.45 -7.83
C ARG A 40 -22.64 2.55 -7.99
N GLY A 41 -22.99 3.64 -8.66
CA GLY A 41 -22.08 4.78 -8.88
C GLY A 41 -20.93 4.52 -9.87
N LEU A 42 -20.94 3.38 -10.57
CA LEU A 42 -19.98 3.10 -11.64
C LEU A 42 -20.47 3.68 -12.97
N PRO A 43 -19.55 4.07 -13.88
CA PRO A 43 -19.89 4.42 -15.26
C PRO A 43 -20.77 3.37 -15.94
N ALA A 44 -21.64 3.82 -16.84
CA ALA A 44 -22.44 2.92 -17.67
C ALA A 44 -21.52 2.02 -18.51
N LYS A 45 -21.91 0.75 -18.68
CA LYS A 45 -21.18 -0.14 -19.59
C LYS A 45 -21.30 0.37 -21.03
N ARG A 46 -20.20 0.32 -21.78
CA ARG A 46 -20.15 0.67 -23.21
C ARG A 46 -20.35 -0.55 -24.11
N TYR A 47 -19.88 -1.71 -23.65
CA TYR A 47 -19.96 -2.98 -24.38
C TYR A 47 -20.41 -4.11 -23.46
N GLU A 48 -20.91 -5.20 -24.03
CA GLU A 48 -21.00 -6.48 -23.32
C GLU A 48 -19.60 -7.11 -23.23
N ALA A 49 -19.27 -7.75 -22.11
CA ALA A 49 -17.99 -8.45 -21.95
C ALA A 49 -18.09 -9.93 -22.36
N GLY A 50 -17.05 -10.43 -23.02
CA GLY A 50 -16.75 -11.84 -23.23
C GLY A 50 -15.65 -12.34 -22.29
N ARG A 51 -15.46 -13.66 -22.24
CA ARG A 51 -14.34 -14.29 -21.52
C ARG A 51 -13.84 -15.52 -22.27
N GLU A 52 -12.53 -15.65 -22.37
CA GLU A 52 -11.79 -16.86 -22.75
C GLU A 52 -10.97 -17.33 -21.51
N PRO A 53 -11.32 -18.48 -20.92
CA PRO A 53 -10.65 -18.98 -19.71
C PRO A 53 -9.35 -19.72 -20.03
N ASP A 54 -8.49 -19.78 -19.01
CA ASP A 54 -7.37 -20.73 -18.94
C ASP A 54 -6.39 -20.71 -20.13
N LEU A 55 -6.11 -19.51 -20.64
CA LEU A 55 -5.01 -19.27 -21.55
C LEU A 55 -3.68 -19.67 -20.90
N GLU A 56 -2.82 -20.29 -21.70
CA GLU A 56 -1.50 -20.77 -21.29
C GLU A 56 -0.40 -19.96 -21.98
N MET A 57 0.60 -19.57 -21.21
CA MET A 57 1.79 -18.85 -21.71
C MET A 57 3.04 -19.26 -20.93
N PRO A 58 4.22 -19.22 -21.55
CA PRO A 58 5.45 -19.53 -20.86
C PRO A 58 5.84 -18.42 -19.87
N ALA A 59 6.19 -18.83 -18.65
CA ALA A 59 6.95 -18.03 -17.70
C ALA A 59 8.41 -17.86 -18.18
N ALA A 60 9.18 -17.02 -17.50
CA ALA A 60 10.59 -16.83 -17.82
C ALA A 60 11.45 -18.08 -17.60
N ASP A 61 11.02 -19.02 -16.74
CA ASP A 61 11.69 -20.33 -16.56
C ASP A 61 11.11 -21.45 -17.43
N GLY A 62 10.17 -21.12 -18.35
CA GLY A 62 9.47 -22.08 -19.18
C GLY A 62 8.29 -22.80 -18.52
N SER A 63 8.01 -22.56 -17.23
CA SER A 63 6.80 -23.09 -16.59
C SER A 63 5.53 -22.42 -17.15
N THR A 64 4.37 -23.09 -17.07
CA THR A 64 3.12 -22.55 -17.61
C THR A 64 2.49 -21.54 -16.66
N LEU A 65 2.28 -20.30 -17.11
CA LEU A 65 1.40 -19.33 -16.46
C LEU A 65 -0.02 -19.47 -17.02
N ARG A 66 -1.02 -19.31 -16.15
CA ARG A 66 -2.44 -19.33 -16.54
C ARG A 66 -3.07 -17.94 -16.46
N ALA A 67 -3.86 -17.60 -17.49
CA ALA A 67 -4.62 -16.36 -17.54
C ALA A 67 -6.07 -16.57 -17.98
N ASP A 68 -6.92 -15.61 -17.65
CA ASP A 68 -8.23 -15.44 -18.25
C ASP A 68 -8.19 -14.16 -19.09
N HIS A 69 -8.69 -14.22 -20.32
CA HIS A 69 -8.86 -13.06 -21.19
C HIS A 69 -10.30 -12.58 -21.17
N TYR A 70 -10.50 -11.32 -20.81
CA TYR A 70 -11.79 -10.63 -20.92
C TYR A 70 -11.69 -9.62 -22.05
N PHE A 71 -12.77 -9.46 -22.83
CA PHE A 71 -12.75 -8.61 -24.02
C PHE A 71 -14.14 -7.99 -24.29
N PRO A 72 -14.21 -6.84 -24.96
CA PRO A 72 -15.48 -6.27 -25.41
C PRO A 72 -16.07 -7.12 -26.56
N ARG A 73 -17.37 -7.37 -26.54
CA ARG A 73 -18.10 -8.03 -27.63
C ARG A 73 -18.50 -7.01 -28.69
N ALA A 74 -17.51 -6.43 -29.33
CA ALA A 74 -17.65 -5.51 -30.44
C ALA A 74 -16.42 -5.61 -31.34
N GLU A 75 -16.58 -5.29 -32.62
CA GLU A 75 -15.43 -5.03 -33.48
C GLU A 75 -14.80 -3.69 -33.12
N GLY A 76 -13.47 -3.63 -33.12
CA GLY A 76 -12.73 -2.42 -32.80
C GLY A 76 -11.29 -2.70 -32.43
N ASP A 77 -10.47 -1.66 -32.50
CA ASP A 77 -9.09 -1.68 -32.05
C ASP A 77 -9.03 -1.26 -30.57
N PHE A 78 -8.96 -2.24 -29.67
CA PHE A 78 -9.03 -2.02 -28.22
C PHE A 78 -7.66 -2.25 -27.56
N PRO A 79 -7.19 -1.33 -26.69
CA PRO A 79 -5.95 -1.53 -25.96
C PRO A 79 -6.07 -2.67 -24.93
N THR A 80 -4.91 -3.17 -24.48
CA THR A 80 -4.82 -4.29 -23.54
C THR A 80 -4.41 -3.83 -22.14
N LEU A 81 -5.06 -4.38 -21.12
CA LEU A 81 -4.69 -4.24 -19.72
C LEU A 81 -4.13 -5.56 -19.20
N LEU A 82 -2.95 -5.52 -18.58
CA LEU A 82 -2.36 -6.66 -17.88
C LEU A 82 -2.56 -6.53 -16.38
N VAL A 83 -3.14 -7.56 -15.78
CA VAL A 83 -3.43 -7.65 -14.34
C VAL A 83 -2.85 -8.98 -13.83
N ARG A 84 -1.76 -8.93 -13.06
CA ARG A 84 -1.08 -10.15 -12.57
C ARG A 84 -1.26 -10.34 -11.06
N SER A 85 -1.86 -11.45 -10.64
CA SER A 85 -2.32 -11.67 -9.27
C SER A 85 -1.77 -12.98 -8.67
N PRO A 86 -1.11 -12.95 -7.49
CA PRO A 86 -0.79 -14.17 -6.75
C PRO A 86 -2.00 -14.72 -5.97
N TYR A 87 -3.16 -14.06 -6.06
CA TYR A 87 -4.38 -14.39 -5.33
C TYR A 87 -5.41 -15.15 -6.18
N GLY A 88 -4.99 -15.65 -7.35
CA GLY A 88 -5.86 -16.27 -8.34
C GLY A 88 -6.58 -15.26 -9.25
N ARG A 89 -7.43 -15.77 -10.15
CA ARG A 89 -8.15 -15.00 -11.19
C ARG A 89 -9.65 -14.86 -10.94
N GLY A 90 -10.16 -15.50 -9.87
CA GLY A 90 -11.58 -15.53 -9.54
C GLY A 90 -12.08 -14.24 -8.87
N VAL A 91 -13.15 -14.36 -8.09
CA VAL A 91 -13.68 -13.25 -7.29
C VAL A 91 -12.67 -12.86 -6.19
N PRO A 92 -12.42 -11.54 -5.97
CA PRO A 92 -13.12 -10.40 -6.58
C PRO A 92 -12.47 -9.85 -7.87
N TRP A 93 -11.32 -10.36 -8.30
CA TRP A 93 -10.56 -9.80 -9.42
C TRP A 93 -11.22 -9.94 -10.79
N SER A 94 -11.89 -11.08 -11.03
CA SER A 94 -12.66 -11.31 -12.25
C SER A 94 -13.70 -10.21 -12.54
N PRO A 95 -14.65 -9.88 -11.63
CA PRO A 95 -15.59 -8.79 -11.87
C PRO A 95 -14.92 -7.40 -11.81
N MET A 96 -13.99 -7.17 -10.88
CA MET A 96 -13.41 -5.83 -10.67
C MET A 96 -12.50 -5.37 -11.80
N TYR A 97 -11.60 -6.24 -12.27
CA TYR A 97 -10.58 -5.86 -13.26
C TYR A 97 -10.83 -6.50 -14.62
N GLY A 98 -11.25 -7.77 -14.67
CA GLY A 98 -11.54 -8.43 -15.95
C GLY A 98 -12.79 -7.85 -16.61
N MET A 99 -13.93 -7.97 -15.94
CA MET A 99 -15.23 -7.69 -16.53
C MET A 99 -15.50 -6.19 -16.68
N LEU A 100 -15.25 -5.39 -15.63
CA LEU A 100 -15.55 -3.95 -15.66
C LEU A 100 -14.75 -3.18 -16.70
N PHE A 101 -13.47 -3.50 -16.91
CA PHE A 101 -12.68 -2.82 -17.94
C PHE A 101 -12.99 -3.36 -19.33
N ALA A 102 -13.28 -4.66 -19.50
CA ALA A 102 -13.79 -5.17 -20.77
C ALA A 102 -15.11 -4.49 -21.20
N GLU A 103 -16.01 -4.21 -20.25
CA GLU A 103 -17.24 -3.43 -20.49
C GLU A 103 -16.98 -1.99 -20.96
N GLN A 104 -15.76 -1.46 -20.78
CA GLN A 104 -15.36 -0.11 -21.17
C GLN A 104 -14.50 -0.05 -22.45
N GLY A 105 -14.25 -1.20 -23.10
CA GLY A 105 -13.51 -1.29 -24.36
C GLY A 105 -12.02 -1.57 -24.16
N PHE A 106 -11.67 -2.51 -23.29
CA PHE A 106 -10.31 -2.99 -23.08
C PHE A 106 -10.24 -4.51 -23.23
N HIS A 107 -9.22 -5.03 -23.91
CA HIS A 107 -8.79 -6.40 -23.65
C HIS A 107 -8.17 -6.44 -22.25
N VAL A 108 -8.44 -7.48 -21.46
CA VAL A 108 -7.88 -7.65 -20.12
C VAL A 108 -7.32 -9.05 -19.98
N VAL A 109 -6.02 -9.15 -19.73
CA VAL A 109 -5.37 -10.41 -19.35
C VAL A 109 -5.21 -10.43 -17.84
N LEU A 110 -6.08 -11.20 -17.19
CA LEU A 110 -6.02 -11.46 -15.75
C LEU A 110 -5.21 -12.74 -15.53
N GLN A 111 -3.95 -12.60 -15.15
CA GLN A 111 -2.99 -13.69 -15.04
C GLN A 111 -2.72 -14.08 -13.58
N SER A 112 -2.52 -15.38 -13.31
CA SER A 112 -1.96 -15.81 -12.03
C SER A 112 -0.43 -15.83 -12.04
N CYS A 113 0.19 -15.24 -11.02
CA CYS A 113 1.63 -15.31 -10.81
C CYS A 113 2.10 -16.78 -10.71
N ARG A 114 3.37 -17.03 -11.05
CA ARG A 114 3.99 -18.36 -11.01
C ARG A 114 3.73 -19.08 -9.68
N GLY A 115 3.41 -20.37 -9.74
CA GLY A 115 3.13 -21.21 -8.57
C GLY A 115 1.81 -20.90 -7.85
N THR A 116 0.94 -20.03 -8.40
CA THR A 116 -0.35 -19.65 -7.80
C THR A 116 -1.49 -19.84 -8.79
N GLY A 117 -2.72 -20.01 -8.29
CA GLY A 117 -3.93 -19.97 -9.13
C GLY A 117 -3.96 -20.98 -10.30
N GLY A 118 -3.22 -22.09 -10.20
CA GLY A 118 -3.10 -23.09 -11.26
C GLY A 118 -1.95 -22.86 -12.25
N SER A 119 -1.20 -21.75 -12.14
CA SER A 119 0.09 -21.59 -12.81
C SER A 119 1.13 -22.55 -12.21
N GLY A 120 1.98 -23.13 -13.05
CA GLY A 120 3.08 -24.01 -12.68
C GLY A 120 4.27 -23.24 -12.08
N GLY A 121 5.35 -23.97 -11.81
CA GLY A 121 6.56 -23.44 -11.18
C GLY A 121 6.42 -23.22 -9.67
N ALA A 122 7.47 -22.68 -9.06
CA ALA A 122 7.49 -22.34 -7.63
C ALA A 122 7.15 -20.86 -7.41
N PHE A 123 6.29 -20.58 -6.44
CA PHE A 123 6.03 -19.21 -6.02
C PHE A 123 7.15 -18.73 -5.10
N ASP A 124 7.95 -17.80 -5.58
CA ASP A 124 8.93 -17.06 -4.79
C ASP A 124 8.45 -15.62 -4.69
N LEU A 125 8.04 -15.23 -3.48
CA LEU A 125 7.40 -13.95 -3.22
C LEU A 125 8.33 -12.84 -3.73
N TRP A 126 7.79 -11.92 -4.54
CA TRP A 126 8.44 -10.78 -5.22
C TRP A 126 9.59 -11.04 -6.20
N ARG A 127 10.20 -12.23 -6.26
CA ARG A 127 11.43 -12.45 -7.05
C ARG A 127 11.20 -12.71 -8.54
N ASN A 128 10.11 -13.40 -8.89
CA ASN A 128 9.87 -13.84 -10.28
C ASN A 128 9.22 -12.75 -11.16
N GLU A 129 8.72 -11.68 -10.54
CA GLU A 129 7.70 -10.84 -11.16
C GLU A 129 8.19 -10.01 -12.35
N ALA A 130 9.43 -9.52 -12.31
CA ALA A 130 10.00 -8.74 -13.41
C ALA A 130 10.21 -9.62 -14.66
N ALA A 131 10.80 -10.80 -14.48
CA ALA A 131 11.06 -11.72 -15.59
C ALA A 131 9.75 -12.28 -16.18
N ASP A 132 8.81 -12.69 -15.33
CA ASP A 132 7.51 -13.22 -15.78
C ASP A 132 6.61 -12.15 -16.39
N GLY A 133 6.70 -10.90 -15.92
CA GLY A 133 6.05 -9.76 -16.57
C GLY A 133 6.53 -9.61 -18.02
N ARG A 134 7.84 -9.61 -18.26
CA ARG A 134 8.42 -9.52 -19.62
C ARG A 134 8.05 -10.72 -20.50
N ALA A 135 8.09 -11.95 -19.96
CA ALA A 135 7.67 -13.14 -20.69
C ALA A 135 6.19 -13.05 -21.12
N THR A 136 5.33 -12.52 -20.24
CA THR A 136 3.93 -12.27 -20.56
C THR A 136 3.76 -11.26 -21.69
N VAL A 137 4.53 -10.17 -21.69
CA VAL A 137 4.49 -9.16 -22.77
C VAL A 137 5.04 -9.72 -24.08
N ALA A 138 6.06 -10.57 -24.04
CA ALA A 138 6.54 -11.28 -25.23
C ALA A 138 5.43 -12.15 -25.83
N TRP A 139 4.73 -12.93 -25.01
CA TRP A 139 3.58 -13.72 -25.46
C TRP A 139 2.42 -12.87 -26.00
N LEU A 140 2.18 -11.69 -25.42
CA LEU A 140 1.14 -10.76 -25.90
C LEU A 140 1.37 -10.33 -27.35
N ARG A 141 2.63 -10.17 -27.78
CA ARG A 141 2.99 -9.75 -29.16
C ARG A 141 2.53 -10.72 -30.23
N ASP A 142 2.36 -11.98 -29.87
CA ASP A 142 1.90 -13.04 -30.79
C ASP A 142 0.38 -13.16 -30.83
N GLN A 143 -0.36 -12.40 -30.01
CA GLN A 143 -1.81 -12.49 -29.95
C GLN A 143 -2.47 -11.64 -31.04
N PRO A 144 -3.42 -12.18 -31.81
CA PRO A 144 -4.00 -11.49 -32.97
C PRO A 144 -4.91 -10.31 -32.60
N TRP A 145 -5.28 -10.16 -31.33
CA TRP A 145 -6.05 -9.04 -30.77
C TRP A 145 -5.19 -7.99 -30.07
N PHE A 146 -3.87 -8.21 -29.97
CA PHE A 146 -2.98 -7.26 -29.30
C PHE A 146 -2.48 -6.20 -30.29
N ASN A 147 -2.81 -4.94 -30.03
CA ASN A 147 -2.49 -3.80 -30.90
C ASN A 147 -1.21 -3.04 -30.50
N GLY A 148 -0.44 -3.56 -29.55
CA GLY A 148 0.78 -2.90 -29.05
C GLY A 148 0.55 -1.73 -28.09
N ALA A 149 -0.68 -1.50 -27.62
CA ALA A 149 -0.99 -0.55 -26.54
C ALA A 149 -1.29 -1.32 -25.24
N LEU A 150 -0.37 -1.28 -24.29
CA LEU A 150 -0.45 -1.97 -23.00
C LEU A 150 -0.60 -0.98 -21.85
N GLY A 151 -1.60 -1.20 -21.01
CA GLY A 151 -1.69 -0.64 -19.67
C GLY A 151 -1.53 -1.69 -18.59
N THR A 152 -1.18 -1.28 -17.39
CA THR A 152 -1.23 -2.14 -16.21
C THR A 152 -2.06 -1.51 -15.11
N ILE A 153 -2.71 -2.37 -14.31
CA ILE A 153 -3.58 -1.94 -13.22
C ILE A 153 -3.72 -3.02 -12.16
N GLY A 154 -3.82 -2.58 -10.91
CA GLY A 154 -4.24 -3.43 -9.80
C GLY A 154 -3.74 -2.96 -8.44
N PRO A 155 -4.25 -3.58 -7.36
CA PRO A 155 -3.98 -3.16 -6.01
C PRO A 155 -2.87 -3.94 -5.32
N SER A 156 -2.22 -3.35 -4.31
CA SER A 156 -1.36 -4.09 -3.36
C SER A 156 -0.21 -4.80 -4.07
N TYR A 157 -0.11 -6.13 -3.98
CA TYR A 157 0.89 -6.91 -4.74
C TYR A 157 0.67 -6.82 -6.26
N LEU A 158 -0.58 -6.63 -6.74
CA LEU A 158 -0.83 -6.33 -8.15
C LEU A 158 -0.27 -4.94 -8.52
N GLY A 159 0.05 -4.08 -7.55
CA GLY A 159 0.90 -2.89 -7.75
C GLY A 159 2.38 -3.24 -7.85
N TYR A 160 2.87 -4.13 -6.98
CA TYR A 160 4.27 -4.59 -7.00
C TYR A 160 4.69 -5.18 -8.35
N VAL A 161 3.84 -6.02 -8.95
CA VAL A 161 4.12 -6.61 -10.28
C VAL A 161 4.15 -5.56 -11.40
N GLN A 162 3.50 -4.40 -11.23
CA GLN A 162 3.57 -3.28 -12.18
C GLN A 162 4.94 -2.61 -12.08
N TRP A 163 5.39 -2.30 -10.86
CA TRP A 163 6.73 -1.76 -10.64
C TRP A 163 7.83 -2.71 -11.08
N ALA A 164 7.65 -4.02 -10.86
CA ALA A 164 8.57 -5.04 -11.32
C ALA A 164 8.71 -5.08 -12.86
N LEU A 165 7.60 -4.90 -13.59
CA LEU A 165 7.64 -4.75 -15.05
C LEU A 165 8.29 -3.42 -15.46
N ALA A 166 8.04 -2.35 -14.71
CA ALA A 166 8.57 -1.01 -14.98
C ALA A 166 10.06 -0.84 -14.67
N LEU A 167 10.72 -1.82 -14.03
CA LEU A 167 12.19 -1.84 -13.91
C LEU A 167 12.88 -1.90 -15.28
N ASP A 168 12.23 -2.50 -16.26
CA ASP A 168 12.66 -2.57 -17.67
C ASP A 168 11.40 -2.48 -18.54
N PRO A 169 10.84 -1.27 -18.68
CA PRO A 169 9.50 -1.08 -19.22
C PRO A 169 9.50 -1.46 -20.72
N PRO A 170 8.62 -2.37 -21.15
CA PRO A 170 8.52 -2.72 -22.56
C PRO A 170 7.95 -1.52 -23.37
N PRO A 171 8.29 -1.38 -24.66
CA PRO A 171 7.86 -0.25 -25.48
C PRO A 171 6.33 -0.16 -25.64
N GLU A 172 5.62 -1.26 -25.42
CA GLU A 172 4.16 -1.31 -25.47
C GLU A 172 3.50 -0.69 -24.23
N LEU A 173 4.20 -0.59 -23.10
CA LEU A 173 3.66 -0.07 -21.85
C LEU A 173 3.46 1.45 -21.96
N ARG A 174 2.21 1.90 -21.94
CA ARG A 174 1.82 3.31 -22.15
C ARG A 174 1.13 3.95 -20.94
N ALA A 175 0.64 3.17 -19.99
CA ALA A 175 0.00 3.69 -18.78
C ALA A 175 0.04 2.69 -17.62
N MET A 176 0.15 3.20 -16.40
CA MET A 176 0.08 2.41 -15.17
C MET A 176 -0.95 3.00 -14.20
N VAL A 177 -1.69 2.14 -13.50
CA VAL A 177 -2.57 2.54 -12.40
C VAL A 177 -2.29 1.65 -11.18
N VAL A 178 -1.58 2.22 -10.22
CA VAL A 178 -1.13 1.56 -9.01
C VAL A 178 -2.06 1.94 -7.86
N GLN A 179 -2.81 0.96 -7.35
CA GLN A 179 -3.76 1.17 -6.26
C GLN A 179 -3.21 0.57 -4.97
N VAL A 180 -3.21 1.30 -3.85
CA VAL A 180 -2.70 0.86 -2.54
C VAL A 180 -1.44 -0.01 -2.67
N GLY A 181 -0.47 0.45 -3.47
CA GLY A 181 0.51 -0.41 -4.13
C GLY A 181 1.77 -0.65 -3.31
N LEU A 182 2.25 -1.89 -3.36
CA LEU A 182 3.54 -2.27 -2.76
C LEU A 182 4.67 -2.03 -3.76
N HIS A 183 5.78 -1.45 -3.33
CA HIS A 183 7.04 -1.44 -4.09
C HIS A 183 8.22 -1.97 -3.27
N ASP A 184 8.20 -1.83 -1.94
CA ASP A 184 9.23 -2.32 -1.03
C ASP A 184 8.66 -3.34 -0.03
N PRO A 185 8.93 -4.64 -0.24
CA PRO A 185 8.58 -5.69 0.70
C PRO A 185 9.20 -5.53 2.09
N HIS A 186 10.42 -5.01 2.23
CA HIS A 186 11.03 -4.82 3.55
C HIS A 186 10.18 -3.87 4.39
N ALA A 187 9.86 -2.69 3.84
CA ALA A 187 9.03 -1.69 4.51
C ALA A 187 7.60 -2.17 4.86
N LEU A 188 7.06 -3.18 4.16
CA LEU A 188 5.77 -3.80 4.49
C LEU A 188 5.85 -4.65 5.77
N PHE A 189 6.97 -5.34 5.99
CA PHE A 189 7.11 -6.26 7.13
C PHE A 189 7.93 -5.70 8.28
N HIS A 190 8.83 -4.75 8.03
CA HIS A 190 9.68 -4.13 9.04
C HIS A 190 9.60 -2.63 8.89
N ARG A 191 9.35 -1.93 9.99
CA ARG A 191 9.29 -0.46 9.99
C ARG A 191 9.85 0.06 11.29
N GLY A 192 10.73 1.06 11.18
CA GLY A 192 11.39 1.66 12.33
C GLY A 192 12.17 0.63 13.16
N GLY A 193 12.70 -0.44 12.54
CA GLY A 193 13.42 -1.51 13.25
C GLY A 193 12.55 -2.55 13.96
N ALA A 194 11.23 -2.51 13.78
CA ALA A 194 10.30 -3.49 14.36
C ALA A 194 9.52 -4.27 13.28
N LEU A 195 9.29 -5.55 13.54
CA LEU A 195 8.44 -6.41 12.72
C LEU A 195 6.97 -5.98 12.82
N GLN A 196 6.32 -5.70 11.70
CA GLN A 196 4.87 -5.47 11.57
C GLN A 196 4.09 -6.79 11.68
N LEU A 197 4.10 -7.37 12.87
CA LEU A 197 3.63 -8.73 13.15
C LEU A 197 2.22 -9.04 12.63
N GLU A 198 1.25 -8.16 12.87
CA GLU A 198 -0.12 -8.39 12.39
C GLU A 198 -0.20 -8.42 10.85
N ASN A 199 0.50 -7.52 10.16
CA ASN A 199 0.55 -7.50 8.70
C ASN A 199 1.25 -8.76 8.17
N SER A 200 2.37 -9.17 8.76
CA SER A 200 3.09 -10.41 8.39
C SER A 200 2.19 -11.64 8.47
N LEU A 201 1.40 -11.78 9.53
CA LEU A 201 0.48 -12.90 9.71
C LEU A 201 -0.69 -12.86 8.70
N LEU A 202 -1.23 -11.67 8.40
CA LEU A 202 -2.32 -11.52 7.44
C LEU A 202 -1.88 -11.78 5.99
N VAL A 203 -0.71 -11.26 5.60
CA VAL A 203 -0.09 -11.58 4.30
C VAL A 203 0.16 -13.09 4.22
N GLY A 204 0.69 -13.70 5.29
CA GLY A 204 0.85 -15.15 5.43
C GLY A 204 -0.42 -15.94 5.13
N SER A 205 -1.53 -15.57 5.77
CA SER A 205 -2.83 -16.21 5.55
C SER A 205 -3.39 -15.95 4.15
N GLY A 206 -3.14 -14.78 3.57
CA GLY A 206 -3.60 -14.43 2.22
C GLY A 206 -2.89 -15.24 1.14
N MET A 207 -1.55 -15.23 1.14
CA MET A 207 -0.73 -15.90 0.12
C MET A 207 -1.01 -17.39 0.05
N THR A 208 -1.23 -18.03 1.20
CA THR A 208 -1.42 -19.48 1.30
C THR A 208 -2.78 -19.97 0.82
N ALA A 209 -3.82 -19.14 0.92
CA ALA A 209 -5.20 -19.61 0.77
C ALA A 209 -6.03 -18.88 -0.28
N GLN A 210 -5.76 -17.60 -0.57
CA GLN A 210 -6.66 -16.78 -1.39
C GLN A 210 -6.74 -17.28 -2.84
N HIS A 211 -5.61 -17.71 -3.41
CA HIS A 211 -5.57 -18.27 -4.77
C HIS A 211 -6.31 -19.61 -4.92
N ARG A 212 -6.65 -20.28 -3.81
CA ARG A 212 -7.41 -21.54 -3.78
C ARG A 212 -8.93 -21.31 -3.72
N GLY A 213 -9.36 -20.05 -3.68
CA GLY A 213 -10.77 -19.64 -3.67
C GLY A 213 -11.30 -19.24 -2.29
N PHE A 214 -12.56 -18.78 -2.28
CA PHE A 214 -13.20 -18.17 -1.11
C PHE A 214 -13.30 -19.11 0.11
N GLY A 215 -13.70 -20.36 -0.09
CA GLY A 215 -13.85 -21.34 0.99
C GLY A 215 -12.54 -21.58 1.76
N PRO A 216 -11.44 -21.98 1.10
CA PRO A 216 -10.12 -22.09 1.72
C PRO A 216 -9.66 -20.81 2.41
N PHE A 217 -9.86 -19.63 1.81
CA PHE A 217 -9.49 -18.35 2.39
C PHE A 217 -10.22 -18.05 3.72
N VAL A 218 -11.52 -18.32 3.78
CA VAL A 218 -12.31 -18.17 5.02
C VAL A 218 -11.81 -19.12 6.11
N ARG A 219 -11.54 -20.39 5.78
CA ARG A 219 -11.01 -21.37 6.73
C ARG A 219 -9.64 -20.94 7.30
N ALA A 220 -8.74 -20.47 6.44
CA ALA A 220 -7.43 -19.97 6.86
C ALA A 220 -7.55 -18.75 7.80
N THR A 221 -8.42 -17.81 7.45
CA THR A 221 -8.69 -16.62 8.28
C THR A 221 -9.24 -17.00 9.66
N LEU A 222 -10.20 -17.93 9.73
CA LEU A 222 -10.75 -18.42 11.00
C LEU A 222 -9.70 -19.16 11.84
N ARG A 223 -8.83 -19.95 11.20
CA ARG A 223 -7.71 -20.63 11.88
C ARG A 223 -6.72 -19.63 12.45
N LEU A 224 -6.31 -18.62 11.68
CA LEU A 224 -5.41 -17.58 12.17
C LEU A 224 -6.04 -16.84 13.36
N ARG A 225 -7.31 -16.43 13.26
CA ARG A 225 -8.03 -15.77 14.37
C ARG A 225 -8.03 -16.61 15.65
N ARG A 226 -8.25 -17.92 15.55
CA ARG A 226 -8.23 -18.84 16.70
C ARG A 226 -6.87 -18.90 17.39
N HIS A 227 -5.78 -18.73 16.65
CA HIS A 227 -4.41 -18.83 17.16
C HIS A 227 -3.72 -17.48 17.41
N LEU A 228 -4.33 -16.36 17.00
CA LEU A 228 -3.69 -15.04 17.01
C LEU A 228 -3.13 -14.67 18.39
N LYS A 229 -3.92 -14.78 19.45
CA LYS A 229 -3.46 -14.47 20.83
C LYS A 229 -2.27 -15.32 21.29
N HIS A 230 -2.21 -16.57 20.84
CA HIS A 230 -1.11 -17.47 21.18
C HIS A 230 0.16 -17.08 20.42
N ILE A 231 0.03 -16.84 19.11
CA ILE A 231 1.13 -16.45 18.23
C ILE A 231 1.75 -15.13 18.71
N THR A 232 0.93 -14.11 18.92
CA THR A 232 1.43 -12.77 19.24
C THR A 232 2.04 -12.66 20.64
N ARG A 233 1.75 -13.61 21.53
CA ARG A 233 2.33 -13.68 22.88
C ARG A 233 3.42 -14.74 23.02
N ALA A 234 3.77 -15.48 21.97
CA ALA A 234 4.78 -16.52 22.03
C ALA A 234 6.19 -15.96 22.30
N LEU A 235 7.02 -16.77 22.96
CA LEU A 235 8.45 -16.57 23.19
C LEU A 235 9.12 -17.97 23.15
N PRO A 236 10.07 -18.22 22.23
CA PRO A 236 10.42 -17.37 21.10
C PRO A 236 9.24 -17.17 20.13
N LEU A 237 9.29 -16.12 19.32
CA LEU A 237 8.28 -15.88 18.28
C LEU A 237 8.47 -16.85 17.09
N ARG A 238 9.68 -17.37 16.89
CA ARG A 238 10.03 -18.34 15.85
C ARG A 238 9.10 -19.54 15.88
N GLY A 239 8.58 -19.94 14.71
CA GLY A 239 7.70 -21.10 14.56
C GLY A 239 6.30 -20.97 15.18
N SER A 240 6.03 -19.92 15.99
CA SER A 240 4.74 -19.75 16.66
C SER A 240 3.56 -19.66 15.69
N TYR A 241 3.80 -19.12 14.49
CA TYR A 241 2.78 -18.92 13.47
C TYR A 241 2.34 -20.22 12.78
N VAL A 242 3.14 -21.30 12.82
CA VAL A 242 2.96 -22.52 12.00
C VAL A 242 1.55 -23.08 12.15
N ARG A 243 1.06 -23.18 13.39
CA ARG A 243 -0.30 -23.68 13.67
C ARG A 243 -1.39 -22.74 13.15
N GLY A 244 -1.19 -21.42 13.24
CA GLY A 244 -2.15 -20.42 12.76
C GLY A 244 -2.22 -20.33 11.25
N LEU A 245 -1.07 -20.41 10.58
CA LEU A 245 -0.97 -20.31 9.12
C LEU A 245 -1.08 -21.67 8.42
N GLY A 246 -1.06 -22.78 9.17
CA GLY A 246 -1.36 -24.12 8.68
C GLY A 246 -0.19 -24.89 8.11
N GLY A 247 1.02 -24.47 8.43
CA GLY A 247 2.27 -25.01 7.89
C GLY A 247 3.40 -24.00 8.02
N GLU A 248 4.60 -24.48 7.76
CA GLU A 248 5.79 -23.63 7.63
C GLU A 248 5.71 -22.77 6.38
N LEU A 249 6.20 -21.55 6.48
CA LEU A 249 6.26 -20.60 5.38
C LEU A 249 7.70 -20.09 5.27
N PRO A 250 8.55 -20.74 4.45
CA PRO A 250 9.97 -20.40 4.37
C PRO A 250 10.23 -18.92 4.06
N TRP A 251 9.40 -18.29 3.21
CA TRP A 251 9.52 -16.87 2.92
C TRP A 251 9.23 -16.00 4.15
N LEU A 252 8.29 -16.39 5.02
CA LEU A 252 7.94 -15.65 6.23
C LEU A 252 9.03 -15.82 7.29
N ASP A 253 9.61 -17.02 7.43
CA ASP A 253 10.80 -17.23 8.26
C ASP A 253 11.97 -16.36 7.79
N GLY A 254 12.17 -16.27 6.47
CA GLY A 254 13.14 -15.38 5.85
C GLY A 254 12.88 -13.92 6.23
N VAL A 255 11.67 -13.43 6.03
CA VAL A 255 11.28 -12.06 6.43
C VAL A 255 11.54 -11.81 7.91
N MET A 256 11.12 -12.72 8.80
CA MET A 256 11.23 -12.54 10.25
C MET A 256 12.69 -12.60 10.75
N SER A 257 13.56 -13.34 10.05
CA SER A 257 14.96 -13.54 10.45
C SER A 257 15.90 -12.43 9.96
N HIS A 258 15.49 -11.60 9.00
CA HIS A 258 16.31 -10.54 8.41
C HIS A 258 15.64 -9.17 8.59
N PRO A 259 15.68 -8.58 9.80
CA PRO A 259 15.01 -7.30 10.08
C PRO A 259 15.69 -6.09 9.43
N ASP A 260 16.97 -6.19 9.07
CA ASP A 260 17.76 -5.09 8.53
C ASP A 260 17.56 -4.96 7.01
N ALA A 261 17.24 -3.75 6.55
CA ALA A 261 16.99 -3.49 5.12
C ALA A 261 18.23 -3.74 4.24
N GLY A 262 19.43 -3.61 4.81
CA GLY A 262 20.70 -3.85 4.13
C GLY A 262 21.10 -5.32 4.03
N ASP A 263 20.32 -6.24 4.61
CA ASP A 263 20.61 -7.67 4.57
C ASP A 263 20.55 -8.23 3.13
N PRO A 264 21.49 -9.10 2.71
CA PRO A 264 21.48 -9.73 1.39
C PRO A 264 20.15 -10.41 1.01
N PHE A 265 19.35 -10.86 1.97
CA PHE A 265 18.02 -11.41 1.76
C PHE A 265 17.11 -10.45 0.97
N TRP A 266 17.19 -9.15 1.24
CA TRP A 266 16.37 -8.10 0.61
C TRP A 266 16.91 -7.61 -0.73
N LYS A 267 18.10 -8.05 -1.15
CA LYS A 267 18.70 -7.62 -2.42
C LYS A 267 17.75 -7.91 -3.59
N GLY A 268 17.38 -6.85 -4.30
CA GLY A 268 16.48 -6.91 -5.46
C GLY A 268 14.99 -7.10 -5.10
N ALA A 269 14.61 -7.05 -3.82
CA ALA A 269 13.21 -7.14 -3.41
C ALA A 269 12.47 -5.81 -3.58
N SER A 270 13.13 -4.67 -3.35
CA SER A 270 12.50 -3.37 -3.61
C SER A 270 12.52 -3.07 -5.11
N THR A 271 11.34 -2.75 -5.65
CA THR A 271 11.13 -2.26 -7.01
C THR A 271 11.00 -0.74 -7.06
N GLY A 272 11.24 -0.05 -5.93
CA GLY A 272 10.96 1.37 -5.82
C GLY A 272 11.79 2.25 -6.76
N GLY A 273 12.96 1.77 -7.18
CA GLY A 273 13.80 2.43 -8.18
C GLY A 273 13.20 2.46 -9.59
N ALA A 274 12.15 1.68 -9.87
CA ALA A 274 11.47 1.70 -11.16
C ALA A 274 10.88 3.07 -11.50
N ALA A 275 10.50 3.88 -10.50
CA ALA A 275 10.01 5.24 -10.72
C ALA A 275 11.15 6.25 -10.99
N ASP A 276 12.39 5.93 -10.67
CA ASP A 276 13.54 6.82 -10.89
C ASP A 276 13.87 6.84 -12.39
N GLY A 277 13.28 7.79 -13.13
CA GLY A 277 13.46 7.93 -14.58
C GLY A 277 12.36 7.30 -15.43
N LEU A 278 11.25 6.88 -14.83
CA LEU A 278 10.09 6.40 -15.57
C LEU A 278 9.43 7.54 -16.35
N HIS A 279 9.12 7.31 -17.63
CA HIS A 279 8.38 8.24 -18.49
C HIS A 279 6.96 7.75 -18.82
N ILE A 280 6.55 6.60 -18.26
CA ILE A 280 5.23 6.02 -18.46
C ILE A 280 4.22 6.72 -17.53
N PRO A 281 3.16 7.35 -18.08
CA PRO A 281 2.13 7.99 -17.28
C PRO A 281 1.57 7.07 -16.18
N THR A 282 1.71 7.49 -14.93
CA THR A 282 1.38 6.66 -13.76
C THR A 282 0.37 7.33 -12.83
N CYS A 283 -0.77 6.69 -12.60
CA CYS A 283 -1.74 7.10 -11.58
C CYS A 283 -1.52 6.31 -10.29
N LEU A 284 -1.41 7.02 -9.17
CA LEU A 284 -1.26 6.47 -7.83
C LEU A 284 -2.53 6.73 -7.03
N ILE A 285 -3.12 5.67 -6.48
CA ILE A 285 -4.35 5.75 -5.69
C ILE A 285 -4.12 5.06 -4.35
N SER A 286 -4.37 5.72 -3.22
CA SER A 286 -4.25 5.13 -1.88
C SER A 286 -5.26 5.75 -0.91
N GLY A 287 -5.12 5.49 0.39
CA GLY A 287 -5.94 6.08 1.45
C GLY A 287 -5.15 6.39 2.70
N TRP A 288 -5.64 7.33 3.52
CA TRP A 288 -4.92 7.79 4.71
C TRP A 288 -4.63 6.71 5.74
N GLN A 289 -5.43 5.65 5.75
CA GLN A 289 -5.29 4.52 6.68
C GLN A 289 -4.90 3.23 5.93
N ASP A 290 -4.27 3.38 4.76
CA ASP A 290 -3.65 2.29 4.01
C ASP A 290 -2.29 1.92 4.62
N ALA A 291 -2.02 0.63 4.77
CA ALA A 291 -0.74 0.09 5.21
C ALA A 291 0.44 0.49 4.29
N LEU A 292 0.14 0.88 3.05
CA LEU A 292 1.11 1.22 2.01
C LEU A 292 1.07 2.71 1.61
N VAL A 293 0.43 3.56 2.41
CA VAL A 293 0.30 4.99 2.11
C VAL A 293 1.65 5.69 1.95
N ASP A 294 2.63 5.37 2.79
CA ASP A 294 3.96 5.98 2.71
C ASP A 294 4.73 5.54 1.47
N GLN A 295 4.58 4.27 1.08
CA GLN A 295 5.15 3.78 -0.17
C GLN A 295 4.53 4.48 -1.38
N THR A 296 3.25 4.83 -1.31
CA THR A 296 2.57 5.61 -2.36
C THR A 296 3.14 7.02 -2.46
N PHE A 297 3.32 7.71 -1.33
CA PHE A 297 3.93 9.05 -1.32
C PHE A 297 5.40 9.05 -1.74
N GLU A 298 6.16 8.02 -1.39
CA GLU A 298 7.53 7.85 -1.86
C GLU A 298 7.58 7.70 -3.38
N GLN A 299 6.75 6.84 -3.95
CA GLN A 299 6.66 6.65 -5.41
C GLN A 299 6.21 7.93 -6.10
N TYR A 300 5.22 8.64 -5.54
CA TYR A 300 4.82 9.94 -6.06
C TYR A 300 6.01 10.90 -6.13
N GLY A 301 6.77 11.03 -5.04
CA GLY A 301 7.95 11.89 -5.01
C GLY A 301 9.02 11.49 -6.04
N ARG A 302 9.26 10.19 -6.25
CA ARG A 302 10.20 9.67 -7.27
C ARG A 302 9.75 10.04 -8.69
N LEU A 303 8.48 9.77 -9.01
CA LEU A 303 7.88 10.11 -10.31
C LEU A 303 7.86 11.61 -10.58
N ARG A 304 7.55 12.42 -9.56
CA ARG A 304 7.58 13.89 -9.69
C ARG A 304 8.98 14.39 -10.00
N ARG A 305 10.01 13.87 -9.32
CA ARG A 305 11.41 14.22 -9.60
C ARG A 305 11.89 13.78 -10.98
N SER A 306 11.36 12.69 -11.53
CA SER A 306 11.69 12.24 -12.89
C SER A 306 10.96 13.04 -13.99
N GLY A 307 10.02 13.91 -13.63
CA GLY A 307 9.17 14.63 -14.59
C GLY A 307 8.09 13.75 -15.23
N CYS A 308 7.79 12.58 -14.64
CA CYS A 308 6.76 11.68 -15.13
C CYS A 308 5.37 12.31 -15.03
N ASP A 309 4.52 12.11 -16.03
CA ASP A 309 3.11 12.48 -15.91
C ASP A 309 2.43 11.59 -14.85
N THR A 310 2.06 12.21 -13.74
CA THR A 310 1.66 11.49 -12.53
C THR A 310 0.41 12.12 -11.95
N SER A 311 -0.54 11.25 -11.60
CA SER A 311 -1.79 11.57 -10.91
C SER A 311 -1.76 10.96 -9.50
N LEU A 312 -2.23 11.69 -8.47
CA LEU A 312 -2.34 11.17 -7.10
C LEU A 312 -3.78 11.34 -6.58
N LEU A 313 -4.36 10.26 -6.06
CA LEU A 313 -5.65 10.25 -5.39
C LEU A 313 -5.52 9.58 -4.00
N ILE A 314 -5.77 10.33 -2.92
CA ILE A 314 -5.77 9.80 -1.56
C ILE A 314 -7.14 9.99 -0.90
N GLY A 315 -7.84 8.90 -0.67
CA GLY A 315 -9.18 8.91 -0.06
C GLY A 315 -9.20 8.60 1.45
N PRO A 316 -10.38 8.65 2.09
CA PRO A 316 -10.58 8.32 3.50
C PRO A 316 -10.64 6.81 3.72
N TRP A 317 -9.73 6.06 3.09
CA TRP A 317 -9.81 4.62 2.98
C TRP A 317 -8.70 3.93 3.77
N THR A 318 -9.00 2.68 4.09
CA THR A 318 -8.03 1.66 4.51
C THR A 318 -7.61 0.83 3.30
N HIS A 319 -6.60 -0.03 3.47
CA HIS A 319 -6.10 -0.91 2.40
C HIS A 319 -7.21 -1.71 1.68
N THR A 320 -8.18 -2.23 2.44
CA THR A 320 -9.30 -3.01 1.89
C THR A 320 -10.50 -2.16 1.52
N SER A 321 -10.79 -1.10 2.28
CA SER A 321 -12.01 -0.32 2.04
C SER A 321 -11.94 0.58 0.80
N ALA A 322 -10.74 0.86 0.28
CA ALA A 322 -10.56 1.49 -1.04
C ALA A 322 -11.20 0.64 -2.16
N LEU A 323 -11.06 -0.69 -2.08
CA LEU A 323 -11.60 -1.65 -3.04
C LEU A 323 -13.05 -2.09 -2.74
N GLN A 324 -13.64 -1.56 -1.68
CA GLN A 324 -15.01 -1.87 -1.27
C GLN A 324 -15.86 -0.61 -1.32
N ARG A 325 -15.69 0.28 -0.34
CA ARG A 325 -16.48 1.50 -0.21
C ARG A 325 -16.03 2.59 -1.18
N GLY A 326 -14.72 2.72 -1.38
CA GLY A 326 -14.14 3.70 -2.31
C GLY A 326 -14.12 3.25 -3.77
N TRP A 327 -14.65 2.07 -4.09
CA TRP A 327 -14.51 1.49 -5.43
C TRP A 327 -15.06 2.38 -6.55
N PRO A 328 -16.20 3.08 -6.41
CA PRO A 328 -16.67 3.98 -7.45
C PRO A 328 -15.65 5.07 -7.83
N GLU A 329 -15.06 5.74 -6.83
CA GLU A 329 -14.05 6.78 -7.03
C GLU A 329 -12.74 6.20 -7.58
N VAL A 330 -12.26 5.11 -6.98
CA VAL A 330 -11.03 4.42 -7.42
C VAL A 330 -11.16 3.96 -8.87
N PHE A 331 -12.31 3.37 -9.24
CA PHE A 331 -12.57 2.90 -10.60
C PHE A 331 -12.69 4.06 -11.59
N ALA A 332 -13.43 5.12 -11.25
CA ALA A 332 -13.60 6.28 -12.13
C ALA A 332 -12.26 6.95 -12.44
N GLU A 333 -11.43 7.17 -11.42
CA GLU A 333 -10.07 7.71 -11.56
C GLU A 333 -9.19 6.80 -12.44
N SER A 334 -9.21 5.50 -12.17
CA SER A 334 -8.45 4.51 -12.94
C SER A 334 -8.87 4.48 -14.42
N LEU A 335 -10.19 4.49 -14.67
CA LEU A 335 -10.74 4.46 -16.02
C LEU A 335 -10.40 5.73 -16.79
N ALA A 336 -10.53 6.90 -16.16
CA ALA A 336 -10.16 8.17 -16.77
C ALA A 336 -8.69 8.19 -17.20
N TRP A 337 -7.78 7.75 -16.31
CA TRP A 337 -6.36 7.66 -16.61
C TRP A 337 -6.06 6.73 -17.78
N LEU A 338 -6.59 5.50 -17.73
CA LEU A 338 -6.37 4.51 -18.78
C LEU A 338 -6.94 4.96 -20.14
N ARG A 339 -8.12 5.58 -20.16
CA ARG A 339 -8.71 6.11 -21.41
C ARG A 339 -7.89 7.26 -22.00
N ALA A 340 -7.36 8.15 -21.17
CA ALA A 340 -6.55 9.26 -21.64
C ALA A 340 -5.29 8.77 -22.36
N HIS A 341 -4.56 7.84 -21.74
CA HIS A 341 -3.24 7.43 -22.23
C HIS A 341 -3.27 6.25 -23.21
N LEU A 342 -4.30 5.40 -23.17
CA LEU A 342 -4.42 4.26 -24.08
C LEU A 342 -5.40 4.49 -25.24
N CYS A 343 -6.41 5.35 -25.05
CA CYS A 343 -7.43 5.64 -26.07
C CYS A 343 -7.38 7.07 -26.60
N GLY A 344 -6.50 7.94 -26.09
CA GLY A 344 -6.43 9.35 -26.48
C GLY A 344 -7.66 10.17 -26.05
N ASP A 345 -8.38 9.73 -25.01
CA ASP A 345 -9.60 10.38 -24.53
C ASP A 345 -9.40 10.96 -23.12
N PRO A 346 -8.95 12.22 -22.99
CA PRO A 346 -8.70 12.86 -21.71
C PRO A 346 -9.96 13.45 -21.06
N SER A 347 -11.16 13.27 -21.64
CA SER A 347 -12.39 13.94 -21.19
C SER A 347 -12.81 13.60 -19.76
N GLY A 348 -12.35 12.45 -19.24
CA GLY A 348 -12.58 12.02 -17.86
C GLY A 348 -11.50 12.45 -16.87
N LEU A 349 -10.36 13.00 -17.33
CA LEU A 349 -9.29 13.42 -16.43
C LEU A 349 -9.74 14.63 -15.62
N ARG A 350 -9.43 14.61 -14.32
CA ARG A 350 -9.52 15.82 -13.52
C ARG A 350 -8.37 16.78 -13.88
N PRO A 351 -8.57 18.10 -13.79
CA PRO A 351 -7.52 19.07 -14.07
C PRO A 351 -6.35 19.03 -13.07
N ALA A 352 -6.65 18.72 -11.80
CA ALA A 352 -5.67 18.75 -10.72
C ALA A 352 -4.83 17.48 -10.66
N ARG A 353 -3.53 17.66 -10.43
CA ARG A 353 -2.58 16.54 -10.31
C ARG A 353 -2.85 15.68 -9.07
N VAL A 354 -3.16 16.35 -7.96
CA VAL A 354 -3.35 15.72 -6.67
C VAL A 354 -4.78 15.98 -6.21
N ARG A 355 -5.47 14.93 -5.78
CA ARG A 355 -6.75 15.02 -5.10
C ARG A 355 -6.67 14.26 -3.78
N VAL A 356 -7.00 14.94 -2.69
CA VAL A 356 -6.97 14.39 -1.34
C VAL A 356 -8.29 14.58 -0.64
N HIS A 357 -8.68 13.63 0.19
CA HIS A 357 -9.82 13.78 1.09
C HIS A 357 -9.38 14.37 2.43
N ILE A 358 -9.94 15.51 2.85
CA ILE A 358 -9.60 16.18 4.11
C ILE A 358 -10.34 15.52 5.27
N GLY A 359 -9.59 14.88 6.17
CA GLY A 359 -10.07 14.36 7.46
C GLY A 359 -10.62 15.46 8.37
N GLY A 360 -11.48 15.11 9.33
CA GLY A 360 -12.15 16.06 10.23
C GLY A 360 -13.39 16.73 9.64
N GLN A 361 -13.35 17.14 8.36
CA GLN A 361 -14.52 17.75 7.67
C GLN A 361 -15.20 16.88 6.62
N GLY A 362 -14.50 15.91 6.02
CA GLY A 362 -15.16 14.96 5.11
C GLY A 362 -15.38 15.47 3.68
N HIS A 363 -14.43 16.24 3.12
CA HIS A 363 -14.55 16.75 1.75
C HIS A 363 -13.27 16.49 0.91
N TRP A 364 -13.41 16.47 -0.41
CA TRP A 364 -12.28 16.40 -1.33
C TRP A 364 -11.65 17.77 -1.53
N ARG A 365 -10.33 17.80 -1.79
CA ARG A 365 -9.56 19.00 -2.14
C ARG A 365 -8.59 18.65 -3.26
N ASP A 366 -8.59 19.50 -4.27
CA ASP A 366 -7.64 19.46 -5.38
C ASP A 366 -6.43 20.33 -5.05
N LEU A 367 -5.24 19.83 -5.38
CA LEU A 367 -3.95 20.46 -5.11
C LEU A 367 -3.05 20.33 -6.36
N ASP A 368 -2.17 21.31 -6.55
CA ASP A 368 -1.22 21.33 -7.66
C ASP A 368 -0.10 20.29 -7.49
N ASP A 369 0.35 20.08 -6.25
CA ASP A 369 1.39 19.11 -5.89
C ASP A 369 1.24 18.64 -4.43
N TRP A 370 2.06 17.66 -4.04
CA TRP A 370 2.13 17.15 -2.66
C TRP A 370 3.56 17.08 -2.12
N PRO A 371 3.82 17.56 -0.88
CA PRO A 371 2.90 18.34 -0.05
C PRO A 371 2.70 19.76 -0.63
N PRO A 372 1.57 20.43 -0.33
CA PRO A 372 1.29 21.78 -0.84
C PRO A 372 2.20 22.87 -0.23
N SER A 373 2.82 22.60 0.92
CA SER A 373 3.83 23.48 1.54
C SER A 373 4.88 22.62 2.24
N PRO A 374 6.17 23.01 2.22
CA PRO A 374 7.20 22.39 3.03
C PRO A 374 7.20 22.86 4.49
N ASP A 375 6.47 23.93 4.81
CA ASP A 375 6.52 24.56 6.13
C ASP A 375 5.89 23.68 7.20
N THR A 376 6.53 23.62 8.36
CA THR A 376 6.00 22.97 9.56
C THR A 376 5.85 23.95 10.71
N ALA A 377 4.82 23.73 11.52
CA ALA A 377 4.57 24.43 12.77
C ALA A 377 4.93 23.50 13.94
N PRO A 378 5.92 23.87 14.78
CA PRO A 378 6.33 23.05 15.90
C PRO A 378 5.34 23.15 17.07
N TRP A 379 5.08 22.02 17.70
CA TRP A 379 4.31 21.89 18.93
C TRP A 379 5.15 21.18 19.99
N TYR A 380 5.31 21.81 21.15
CA TYR A 380 6.21 21.36 22.20
C TYR A 380 5.40 20.72 23.33
N PRO A 381 5.63 19.43 23.66
CA PRO A 381 5.17 18.85 24.91
C PRO A 381 5.83 19.57 26.09
N VAL A 382 5.03 19.87 27.11
CA VAL A 382 5.48 20.50 28.36
C VAL A 382 4.91 19.76 29.56
N GLU A 383 5.39 20.10 30.76
CA GLU A 383 4.93 19.50 32.02
C GLU A 383 3.41 19.60 32.19
N GLY A 384 2.82 18.59 32.85
CA GLY A 384 1.39 18.48 33.09
C GLY A 384 0.59 17.94 31.90
N GLY A 385 1.25 17.29 30.92
CA GLY A 385 0.56 16.67 29.78
C GLY A 385 -0.02 17.68 28.78
N ARG A 386 0.60 18.86 28.68
CA ARG A 386 0.16 19.93 27.77
C ARG A 386 1.03 20.01 26.53
N LEU A 387 0.47 20.54 25.45
CA LEU A 387 1.14 20.80 24.19
C LEU A 387 1.04 22.30 23.86
N THR A 388 2.15 22.96 23.55
CA THR A 388 2.17 24.41 23.32
C THR A 388 2.91 24.77 22.04
N ARG A 389 2.63 25.96 21.47
CA ARG A 389 3.33 26.45 20.26
C ARG A 389 4.64 27.19 20.58
N ARG A 390 4.93 27.47 21.85
CA ARG A 390 6.16 28.15 22.29
C ARG A 390 7.13 27.11 22.85
N PRO A 391 8.42 27.19 22.53
CA PRO A 391 9.39 26.27 23.10
C PRO A 391 9.45 26.43 24.63
N PRO A 392 9.62 25.34 25.40
CA PRO A 392 9.85 25.44 26.83
C PRO A 392 11.22 26.08 27.10
N GLU A 393 11.33 26.82 28.21
CA GLU A 393 12.58 27.45 28.64
C GLU A 393 13.61 26.43 29.14
N THR A 394 13.18 25.22 29.51
CA THR A 394 14.03 24.16 30.07
C THR A 394 13.95 22.87 29.26
N SER A 395 15.06 22.14 29.20
CA SER A 395 15.15 20.80 28.61
C SER A 395 15.02 19.68 29.65
N ALA A 396 14.34 19.95 30.77
CA ALA A 396 14.20 19.00 31.88
C ALA A 396 13.31 17.80 31.50
N SER A 397 13.32 16.74 32.31
CA SER A 397 12.41 15.61 32.16
C SER A 397 10.95 16.08 32.23
N LEU A 398 10.11 15.69 31.26
CA LEU A 398 8.68 16.06 31.21
C LEU A 398 7.80 15.02 31.90
N ALA A 399 8.01 13.74 31.57
CA ALA A 399 7.22 12.63 32.07
C ALA A 399 7.94 11.29 31.85
N SER A 400 7.69 10.32 32.71
CA SER A 400 8.15 8.94 32.56
C SER A 400 6.99 7.96 32.69
N PHE A 401 7.08 6.85 31.96
CA PHE A 401 6.15 5.73 32.08
C PHE A 401 6.89 4.40 32.06
N ARG A 402 6.23 3.34 32.51
CA ARG A 402 6.77 1.98 32.52
C ARG A 402 6.05 1.15 31.46
N TYR A 403 6.80 0.73 30.44
CA TYR A 403 6.35 -0.25 29.45
C TYR A 403 6.64 -1.66 29.96
N ASP A 404 5.62 -2.53 29.95
CA ASP A 404 5.75 -3.92 30.36
C ASP A 404 5.53 -4.86 29.16
N PRO A 405 6.57 -5.53 28.65
CA PRO A 405 6.43 -6.48 27.55
C PRO A 405 5.48 -7.66 27.83
N ALA A 406 5.20 -7.97 29.11
CA ALA A 406 4.22 -8.99 29.49
C ALA A 406 2.76 -8.51 29.36
N ASP A 407 2.54 -7.19 29.41
CA ASP A 407 1.29 -6.50 29.11
C ASP A 407 1.52 -5.37 28.08
N PRO A 408 1.87 -5.72 26.83
CA PRO A 408 2.31 -4.74 25.86
C PRO A 408 1.16 -3.79 25.48
N THR A 409 1.48 -2.51 25.30
CA THR A 409 0.50 -1.49 24.91
C THR A 409 -0.25 -1.90 23.63
N PRO A 410 -1.59 -1.96 23.64
CA PRO A 410 -2.36 -2.43 22.49
C PRO A 410 -2.42 -1.39 21.36
N SER A 411 -2.43 -1.86 20.11
CA SER A 411 -2.67 -1.04 18.92
C SER A 411 -4.17 -0.87 18.68
N ILE A 412 -4.62 0.37 18.50
CA ILE A 412 -6.01 0.71 18.18
C ILE A 412 -6.02 1.47 16.84
N GLY A 413 -6.70 0.96 15.82
CA GLY A 413 -6.77 1.66 14.52
C GLY A 413 -5.42 1.77 13.80
N GLY A 414 -5.34 2.72 12.88
CA GLY A 414 -4.16 3.01 12.08
C GLY A 414 -4.09 2.21 10.77
N PRO A 415 -2.96 2.33 10.05
CA PRO A 415 -2.74 1.69 8.75
C PRO A 415 -2.42 0.19 8.89
N LEU A 416 -3.48 -0.61 9.09
CA LEU A 416 -3.43 -2.07 9.21
C LEU A 416 -4.09 -2.75 7.99
N LEU A 417 -3.68 -3.99 7.71
CA LEU A 417 -4.40 -4.86 6.76
C LEU A 417 -5.66 -5.49 7.34
N SER A 418 -5.85 -5.40 8.66
CA SER A 418 -6.93 -6.06 9.38
C SER A 418 -8.23 -5.22 9.44
N PRO A 419 -9.37 -5.83 9.81
CA PRO A 419 -10.63 -5.10 10.00
C PRO A 419 -10.61 -4.07 11.14
N THR A 420 -9.59 -4.10 12.03
CA THR A 420 -9.43 -3.11 13.10
C THR A 420 -8.68 -1.86 12.67
N SER A 421 -8.27 -1.78 11.39
CA SER A 421 -7.70 -0.58 10.74
C SER A 421 -8.62 0.65 10.80
N GLY A 422 -8.04 1.79 10.44
CA GLY A 422 -8.74 3.06 10.28
C GLY A 422 -8.67 3.99 11.49
N SER A 423 -9.39 5.10 11.41
CA SER A 423 -9.58 6.01 12.53
C SER A 423 -10.52 5.40 13.57
N ARG A 424 -10.09 5.43 14.83
CA ARG A 424 -10.74 4.83 16.00
C ARG A 424 -10.63 5.77 17.18
N ASP A 425 -11.53 5.63 18.13
CA ASP A 425 -11.43 6.32 19.42
C ASP A 425 -10.35 5.67 20.28
N ASN A 426 -9.48 6.49 20.87
CA ASN A 426 -8.33 6.11 21.69
C ASN A 426 -8.56 6.44 23.17
N GLY A 427 -9.69 7.01 23.56
CA GLY A 427 -9.92 7.48 24.93
C GLY A 427 -9.71 6.41 26.01
N ASP A 428 -10.01 5.13 25.73
CA ASP A 428 -9.73 4.03 26.66
C ASP A 428 -8.26 3.63 26.71
N LEU A 429 -7.56 3.70 25.57
CA LEU A 429 -6.12 3.42 25.50
C LEU A 429 -5.33 4.48 26.28
N GLU A 430 -5.73 5.73 26.16
CA GLU A 430 -5.09 6.90 26.79
C GLU A 430 -5.23 6.92 28.32
N LYS A 431 -6.10 6.09 28.91
CA LYS A 431 -6.20 5.90 30.37
C LYS A 431 -5.13 4.97 30.94
N ARG A 432 -4.41 4.22 30.09
CA ARG A 432 -3.39 3.29 30.56
C ARG A 432 -2.17 4.04 31.10
N PRO A 433 -1.52 3.53 32.16
CA PRO A 433 -0.35 4.18 32.76
C PRO A 433 0.92 4.11 31.89
N ASP A 434 0.92 3.29 30.83
CA ASP A 434 2.02 3.16 29.86
C ASP A 434 1.78 3.99 28.58
N VAL A 435 0.80 4.91 28.61
CA VAL A 435 0.47 5.81 27.51
C VAL A 435 0.51 7.26 28.01
N LEU A 436 1.46 8.04 27.51
CA LEU A 436 1.53 9.47 27.75
C LEU A 436 0.70 10.24 26.73
N THR A 437 0.02 11.29 27.18
CA THR A 437 -0.69 12.23 26.30
C THR A 437 -0.24 13.66 26.57
N PHE A 438 -0.02 14.42 25.49
CA PHE A 438 0.22 15.86 25.52
C PHE A 438 -0.86 16.54 24.67
N THR A 439 -1.70 17.37 25.29
CA THR A 439 -2.87 17.96 24.63
C THR A 439 -2.75 19.48 24.56
N GLY A 440 -3.06 20.05 23.39
CA GLY A 440 -3.09 21.50 23.19
C GLY A 440 -4.34 22.17 23.74
N GLU A 441 -4.34 23.51 23.68
CA GLU A 441 -5.55 24.31 23.88
C GLU A 441 -6.57 24.06 22.76
N PRO A 442 -7.88 24.34 22.98
CA PRO A 442 -8.86 24.29 21.89
C PRO A 442 -8.43 25.23 20.78
N MET A 443 -8.71 24.85 19.54
CA MET A 443 -8.44 25.71 18.40
C MET A 443 -9.48 26.84 18.37
N ASP A 444 -9.03 28.09 18.29
CA ASP A 444 -9.92 29.23 18.06
C ASP A 444 -10.40 29.30 16.61
N GLU A 445 -9.54 28.87 15.67
CA GLU A 445 -9.78 28.84 14.23
C GLU A 445 -9.41 27.45 13.66
N PRO A 446 -10.03 27.00 12.56
CA PRO A 446 -9.68 25.72 11.96
C PRO A 446 -8.21 25.67 11.53
N MET A 447 -7.55 24.54 11.74
CA MET A 447 -6.15 24.32 11.36
C MET A 447 -6.03 23.13 10.40
N ASP A 448 -5.53 23.41 9.19
CA ASP A 448 -5.25 22.44 8.14
C ASP A 448 -3.84 21.87 8.29
N VAL A 449 -3.72 20.55 8.45
CA VAL A 449 -2.46 19.80 8.47
C VAL A 449 -2.39 18.93 7.23
N LEU A 450 -1.58 19.32 6.24
CA LEU A 450 -1.45 18.65 4.94
C LEU A 450 0.02 18.37 4.63
N GLY A 451 0.46 17.13 4.86
CA GLY A 451 1.84 16.71 4.57
C GLY A 451 2.34 15.62 5.51
N PRO A 452 3.67 15.35 5.50
CA PRO A 452 4.32 14.42 6.42
C PRO A 452 4.33 14.95 7.86
N VAL A 453 3.94 14.11 8.81
CA VAL A 453 3.99 14.39 10.25
C VAL A 453 5.15 13.64 10.90
N ALA A 454 5.87 14.30 11.81
CA ALA A 454 6.93 13.66 12.57
C ALA A 454 6.98 14.18 14.02
N ALA A 455 7.41 13.31 14.93
CA ALA A 455 7.74 13.70 16.30
C ALA A 455 9.26 13.53 16.51
N ARG A 456 9.97 14.63 16.78
CA ARG A 456 11.36 14.63 17.21
C ARG A 456 11.38 14.58 18.73
N LEU A 457 11.73 13.43 19.29
CA LEU A 457 11.62 13.17 20.71
C LEU A 457 13.00 13.05 21.32
N ARG A 458 13.18 13.66 22.49
CA ARG A 458 14.36 13.47 23.35
C ARG A 458 13.99 12.47 24.44
N ILE A 459 14.57 11.27 24.41
CA ILE A 459 14.12 10.12 25.20
C ILE A 459 15.29 9.45 25.90
N SER A 460 15.13 9.07 27.17
CA SER A 460 16.06 8.14 27.84
C SER A 460 15.32 6.90 28.33
N THR A 461 16.06 5.79 28.45
CA THR A 461 15.56 4.52 28.99
C THR A 461 16.53 3.95 30.02
N ASP A 462 16.03 3.15 30.95
CA ASP A 462 16.85 2.47 31.97
C ASP A 462 17.56 1.23 31.43
N THR A 463 16.94 0.48 30.49
CA THR A 463 17.54 -0.73 29.90
C THR A 463 18.36 -0.47 28.63
N GLY A 464 18.13 0.65 27.93
CA GLY A 464 18.70 0.91 26.60
C GLY A 464 17.97 0.22 25.44
N TYR A 465 16.95 -0.61 25.71
CA TYR A 465 16.20 -1.36 24.71
C TYR A 465 14.70 -1.04 24.77
N ALA A 466 14.22 -0.19 23.88
CA ALA A 466 12.81 0.15 23.80
C ALA A 466 12.39 0.48 22.37
N ASP A 467 11.09 0.37 22.13
CA ASP A 467 10.44 1.00 21.00
C ASP A 467 9.71 2.25 21.50
N VAL A 468 9.56 3.25 20.63
CA VAL A 468 8.79 4.45 20.89
C VAL A 468 7.77 4.60 19.78
N PHE A 469 6.50 4.54 20.18
CA PHE A 469 5.36 4.81 19.32
C PHE A 469 4.87 6.23 19.57
N ALA A 470 4.62 6.98 18.49
CA ALA A 470 4.03 8.31 18.55
C ALA A 470 2.80 8.38 17.64
N ARG A 471 1.76 9.06 18.11
CA ARG A 471 0.48 9.18 17.41
C ARG A 471 -0.10 10.58 17.54
N LEU A 472 -0.63 11.08 16.44
CA LEU A 472 -1.38 12.31 16.36
C LEU A 472 -2.87 11.95 16.48
N CYS A 473 -3.56 12.58 17.42
CA CYS A 473 -4.99 12.46 17.61
C CYS A 473 -5.67 13.82 17.51
N ASP A 474 -6.91 13.80 17.03
CA ASP A 474 -7.86 14.92 17.06
C ASP A 474 -8.86 14.67 18.20
N VAL A 475 -8.90 15.59 19.16
CA VAL A 475 -9.77 15.51 20.33
C VAL A 475 -10.92 16.49 20.16
N ASP A 476 -12.15 15.98 20.10
CA ASP A 476 -13.35 16.83 19.99
C ASP A 476 -13.72 17.52 21.31
N GLU A 477 -14.72 18.40 21.28
CA GLU A 477 -15.21 19.15 22.45
C GLU A 477 -15.77 18.25 23.55
N GLN A 478 -16.20 17.03 23.21
CA GLN A 478 -16.69 16.03 24.15
C GLN A 478 -15.56 15.17 24.73
N GLY A 479 -14.31 15.39 24.30
CA GLY A 479 -13.13 14.67 24.77
C GLY A 479 -12.86 13.35 24.05
N ARG A 480 -13.57 13.05 22.95
CA ARG A 480 -13.32 11.86 22.13
C ARG A 480 -12.02 12.04 21.37
N SER A 481 -11.10 11.09 21.46
CA SER A 481 -9.76 11.19 20.86
C SER A 481 -9.61 10.24 19.67
N VAL A 482 -9.62 10.76 18.45
CA VAL A 482 -9.56 9.94 17.23
C VAL A 482 -8.18 10.00 16.59
N ASN A 483 -7.59 8.85 16.29
CA ASN A 483 -6.26 8.81 15.64
C ASN A 483 -6.31 9.36 14.21
N VAL A 484 -5.31 10.18 13.89
CA VAL A 484 -5.05 10.76 12.56
C VAL A 484 -3.97 9.96 11.85
N CYS A 485 -2.74 9.98 12.39
CA CYS A 485 -1.60 9.26 11.83
C CYS A 485 -0.60 8.91 12.94
N ASP A 486 0.30 7.95 12.69
CA ASP A 486 1.19 7.42 13.71
C ASP A 486 2.42 6.71 13.14
N GLY A 487 3.40 6.46 14.01
CA GLY A 487 4.65 5.80 13.66
C GLY A 487 5.32 5.16 14.86
N LEU A 488 6.29 4.30 14.58
CA LEU A 488 7.11 3.64 15.60
C LEU A 488 8.57 3.66 15.16
N VAL A 489 9.47 3.82 16.14
CA VAL A 489 10.91 3.62 15.97
C VAL A 489 11.47 2.82 17.13
N ARG A 490 12.38 1.90 16.84
CA ARG A 490 13.23 1.22 17.81
C ARG A 490 14.40 2.13 18.14
N LEU A 491 14.64 2.37 19.43
CA LEU A 491 15.70 3.29 19.83
C LEU A 491 17.09 2.76 19.45
N PRO A 492 17.96 3.61 18.88
CA PRO A 492 19.39 3.31 18.79
C PRO A 492 19.95 3.24 20.21
N THR A 493 20.72 2.20 20.51
CA THR A 493 21.02 1.75 21.88
C THR A 493 21.88 2.71 22.70
N GLY A 494 21.72 2.62 24.03
CA GLY A 494 22.55 3.27 25.06
C GLY A 494 21.73 3.56 26.34
N PRO A 495 21.99 2.91 27.49
CA PRO A 495 21.21 3.16 28.70
C PRO A 495 21.49 4.56 29.29
N GLY A 496 20.46 5.14 29.92
CA GLY A 496 20.58 6.28 30.85
C GLY A 496 20.76 7.67 30.23
N GLN A 497 21.38 7.81 29.06
CA GLN A 497 21.53 9.11 28.41
C GLN A 497 20.34 9.44 27.49
N PRO A 498 19.79 10.66 27.54
CA PRO A 498 18.77 11.08 26.58
C PRO A 498 19.32 11.10 25.15
N VAL A 499 18.67 10.36 24.25
CA VAL A 499 18.92 10.36 22.81
C VAL A 499 17.85 11.16 22.09
N GLU A 500 18.22 11.78 20.97
CA GLU A 500 17.27 12.39 20.06
C GLU A 500 16.89 11.40 18.98
N VAL A 501 15.58 11.21 18.79
CA VAL A 501 15.04 10.28 17.80
C VAL A 501 13.89 10.94 17.05
N THR A 502 13.80 10.70 15.75
CA THR A 502 12.66 11.12 14.94
C THR A 502 11.73 9.94 14.72
N VAL A 503 10.46 10.09 15.11
CA VAL A 503 9.38 9.15 14.82
C VAL A 503 8.59 9.67 13.61
N PRO A 504 8.78 9.11 12.40
CA PRO A 504 7.97 9.48 11.24
C PRO A 504 6.57 8.85 11.34
N MET A 505 5.53 9.68 11.28
CA MET A 505 4.14 9.32 11.57
C MET A 505 3.24 9.31 10.34
N SER A 506 3.82 9.08 9.15
CA SER A 506 3.14 9.13 7.85
C SER A 506 2.65 10.53 7.43
N SER A 507 2.24 10.63 6.16
CA SER A 507 1.55 11.82 5.65
C SER A 507 0.06 11.81 5.98
N THR A 508 -0.54 12.98 6.17
CA THR A 508 -1.98 13.16 6.39
C THR A 508 -2.52 14.43 5.74
N ALA A 509 -3.83 14.46 5.48
CA ALA A 509 -4.58 15.69 5.23
C ALA A 509 -5.76 15.73 6.21
N HIS A 510 -5.66 16.55 7.25
CA HIS A 510 -6.64 16.62 8.32
C HIS A 510 -6.89 18.06 8.75
N ARG A 511 -8.16 18.39 9.00
CA ARG A 511 -8.56 19.69 9.56
C ARG A 511 -8.99 19.52 11.01
N PHE A 512 -8.27 20.15 11.91
CA PHE A 512 -8.72 20.35 13.29
C PHE A 512 -9.74 21.49 13.30
N LEU A 513 -10.95 21.23 13.82
CA LEU A 513 -12.03 22.21 13.87
C LEU A 513 -11.85 23.18 15.05
N PRO A 514 -12.53 24.35 15.05
CA PRO A 514 -12.67 25.16 16.26
C PRO A 514 -13.19 24.30 17.42
N GLY A 515 -12.69 24.55 18.63
CA GLY A 515 -13.02 23.76 19.83
C GLY A 515 -12.26 22.43 19.97
N HIS A 516 -11.79 21.85 18.85
CA HIS A 516 -10.97 20.63 18.88
C HIS A 516 -9.54 20.91 19.37
N ARG A 517 -8.83 19.85 19.77
CA ARG A 517 -7.46 19.94 20.29
C ARG A 517 -6.53 18.97 19.56
N VAL A 518 -5.30 19.43 19.33
CA VAL A 518 -4.18 18.57 18.90
C VAL A 518 -3.72 17.74 20.10
N ARG A 519 -3.60 16.43 19.93
CA ARG A 519 -3.01 15.54 20.95
C ARG A 519 -1.87 14.71 20.37
N LEU A 520 -0.75 14.71 21.07
CA LEU A 520 0.36 13.78 20.89
C LEU A 520 0.24 12.65 21.92
N GLN A 521 0.11 11.42 21.45
CA GLN A 521 0.18 10.20 22.27
C GLN A 521 1.56 9.56 22.10
N ILE A 522 2.18 9.13 23.21
CA ILE A 522 3.47 8.41 23.23
C ILE A 522 3.34 7.13 24.07
N SER A 523 3.83 6.01 23.56
CA SER A 523 3.89 4.73 24.28
C SER A 523 5.13 3.89 23.91
N GLY A 524 5.37 2.82 24.66
CA GLY A 524 6.50 1.89 24.44
C GLY A 524 6.26 0.83 23.35
N GLY A 525 5.09 0.89 22.69
CA GLY A 525 4.71 -0.06 21.65
C GLY A 525 3.26 0.12 21.16
N ALA A 526 2.91 -0.66 20.15
CA ALA A 526 1.56 -0.79 19.62
C ALA A 526 1.34 -2.24 19.14
N HIS A 527 1.08 -3.14 20.07
CA HIS A 527 0.96 -4.58 19.84
C HIS A 527 -0.49 -5.00 19.50
N PRO A 528 -0.76 -5.93 18.58
CA PRO A 528 0.16 -6.75 17.80
C PRO A 528 0.50 -6.16 16.42
N ARG A 529 0.18 -4.89 16.15
CA ARG A 529 0.60 -4.24 14.90
C ARG A 529 2.10 -4.40 14.70
N TYR A 530 2.86 -4.09 15.75
CA TYR A 530 4.28 -4.40 15.85
C TYR A 530 4.52 -5.56 16.81
N ALA A 531 5.53 -6.38 16.53
CA ALA A 531 6.08 -7.31 17.51
C ALA A 531 6.56 -6.49 18.71
N ARG A 532 6.18 -6.92 19.92
CA ARG A 532 6.57 -6.22 21.14
C ARG A 532 8.09 -6.21 21.31
N ASN A 533 8.66 -5.08 21.68
CA ASN A 533 10.01 -5.06 22.22
C ASN A 533 10.02 -5.81 23.55
N THR A 534 11.01 -6.68 23.77
CA THR A 534 11.13 -7.48 25.00
C THR A 534 11.91 -6.77 26.10
N GLY A 535 12.57 -5.65 25.80
CA GLY A 535 13.37 -4.86 26.73
C GLY A 535 14.70 -5.52 27.13
N SER A 536 15.02 -6.72 26.63
CA SER A 536 16.22 -7.48 27.02
C SER A 536 17.42 -7.30 26.07
N GLY A 537 17.19 -6.77 24.87
CA GLY A 537 18.21 -6.70 23.82
C GLY A 537 18.41 -8.00 23.04
N GLU A 538 17.73 -9.10 23.43
CA GLU A 538 17.70 -10.33 22.63
C GLU A 538 17.06 -10.07 21.25
N PRO A 539 17.52 -10.77 20.19
CA PRO A 539 16.88 -10.70 18.88
C PRO A 539 15.38 -11.02 18.97
N ALA A 540 14.53 -10.14 18.42
CA ALA A 540 13.07 -10.19 18.62
C ALA A 540 12.41 -11.54 18.27
N LEU A 541 13.00 -12.30 17.34
CA LEU A 541 12.47 -13.59 16.90
C LEU A 541 12.74 -14.72 17.91
N ASP A 542 13.87 -14.65 18.60
CA ASP A 542 14.41 -15.70 19.47
C ASP A 542 14.34 -15.31 20.96
N ALA A 543 13.93 -14.08 21.26
CA ALA A 543 13.84 -13.55 22.60
C ALA A 543 12.94 -14.39 23.51
N THR A 544 13.42 -14.65 24.73
CA THR A 544 12.70 -15.39 25.78
C THR A 544 12.55 -14.60 27.08
N THR A 545 13.42 -13.62 27.33
CA THR A 545 13.34 -12.77 28.52
C THR A 545 12.50 -11.53 28.26
N LEU A 546 11.61 -11.21 29.20
CA LEU A 546 10.87 -9.94 29.20
C LEU A 546 11.38 -9.05 30.34
N THR A 547 11.90 -7.88 29.96
CA THR A 547 12.39 -6.87 30.90
C THR A 547 11.54 -5.61 30.75
N PRO A 548 10.78 -5.23 31.78
CA PRO A 548 10.06 -3.96 31.80
C PRO A 548 11.01 -2.77 31.68
N VAL A 549 10.59 -1.74 30.97
CA VAL A 549 11.43 -0.60 30.61
C VAL A 549 10.79 0.70 31.09
N ARG A 550 11.56 1.54 31.76
CA ARG A 550 11.15 2.93 32.05
C ARG A 550 11.58 3.82 30.90
N ILE A 551 10.62 4.47 30.26
CA ILE A 551 10.85 5.43 29.18
C ILE A 551 10.57 6.83 29.71
N THR A 552 11.50 7.75 29.53
CA THR A 552 11.38 9.15 29.96
C THR A 552 11.45 10.07 28.75
N VAL A 553 10.45 10.93 28.60
CA VAL A 553 10.40 11.99 27.58
C VAL A 553 10.93 13.28 28.21
N HIS A 554 11.87 13.92 27.53
CA HIS A 554 12.53 15.15 27.97
C HIS A 554 12.04 16.36 27.19
N GLY A 555 12.27 17.55 27.76
CA GLY A 555 12.05 18.83 27.11
C GLY A 555 12.88 18.96 25.83
N ALA A 556 12.55 19.96 25.02
CA ALA A 556 13.01 20.10 23.63
C ALA A 556 12.52 19.01 22.66
N SER A 557 11.71 18.05 23.10
CA SER A 557 10.88 17.24 22.20
C SER A 557 9.91 18.14 21.43
N VAL A 558 9.58 17.77 20.18
CA VAL A 558 8.74 18.55 19.27
C VAL A 558 7.88 17.62 18.41
N LEU A 559 6.61 17.98 18.23
CA LEU A 559 5.73 17.48 17.17
C LEU A 559 5.72 18.50 16.03
N ASP A 560 6.19 18.12 14.85
CA ASP A 560 6.21 18.98 13.68
C ASP A 560 4.96 18.69 12.83
N LEU A 561 4.10 19.71 12.65
CA LEU A 561 2.87 19.61 11.87
C LEU A 561 2.96 20.45 10.58
N PRO A 562 2.72 19.89 9.39
CA PRO A 562 2.71 20.64 8.13
C PRO A 562 1.44 21.49 8.00
N VAL A 563 1.44 22.66 8.64
CA VAL A 563 0.28 23.55 8.72
C VAL A 563 0.20 24.41 7.47
N VAL A 564 -0.93 24.32 6.76
CA VAL A 564 -1.20 25.15 5.58
C VAL A 564 -2.06 26.34 5.99
N ARG A 565 -1.60 27.55 5.68
CA ARG A 565 -2.42 28.76 5.83
C ARG A 565 -3.43 28.78 4.70
N ILE A 566 -4.71 28.87 5.04
CA ILE A 566 -5.76 29.08 4.05
C ILE A 566 -5.71 30.56 3.68
N GLU A 567 -5.25 30.89 2.47
CA GLU A 567 -5.57 32.19 1.88
C GLU A 567 -7.09 32.24 1.71
N ARG A 568 -7.72 33.22 2.38
CA ARG A 568 -9.18 33.42 2.35
C ARG A 568 -9.66 33.94 1.01
#